data_AF-A0A4U1EJ12-F1
#
_entry.id   AF-A0A4U1EJ12-F1
#
_cell.length_a   1.000
_cell.length_b   1.000
_cell.length_c   1.000
_cell.angle_alpha   90.00
_cell.angle_beta   90.00
_cell.angle_gamma   90.00
#
_symmetry.space_group_name_H-M   'P 1'
#
loop_
_entity.id
_entity.type
_entity.pdbx_description
1 polymer ?
#
loop_
_entity_poly.entity_id
_entity_poly.type
_entity_poly.pdbx_seq_one_letter_code
_entity_poly.pdbx_strand_id
1 'polypeptide(L)'
;SDFPLGVIILGGALNTLFGIRPPTPSVRDALLVMEIEVLGNVESPRMPAPAVATHEAWSWEQYLKEQEAVAAPVELFSKYLMAIMLPQQIRDQSFPERENGFQVGMRLEGIDPRHPSVFCVLSVAEVCGYRLRLHFDGYLSCYDFWTNAGSPDIHPVGWCEKTKHELHIPKGYRKDKFVWMDYLKACKLQNAPKKLFRNRNSNGPVPKEFQVGMKLEAVDRKNPSLVCVATVADIVGDRLLVHFDSWDDSYDYWCDVNSPYVQPVGWCQEHGRTLIAPQAS
;
A
#
# COMPACT_ATOMS: atom_id res chain seq x y z
N SER A 1 -2.03 46.05 29.64
CA SER A 1 -3.49 46.13 29.52
C SER A 1 -3.88 45.63 28.13
N ASP A 2 -4.60 44.54 27.92
CA ASP A 2 -5.02 43.38 28.70
C ASP A 2 -5.39 42.31 27.66
N PHE A 3 -5.13 41.04 27.98
CA PHE A 3 -5.68 39.86 27.28
C PHE A 3 -7.16 39.64 27.68
N PRO A 4 -7.91 38.81 26.93
CA PRO A 4 -8.13 37.41 27.36
C PRO A 4 -7.99 36.42 26.19
N LEU A 5 -7.23 35.32 26.31
CA LEU A 5 -7.46 34.03 26.98
C LEU A 5 -8.50 33.10 26.30
N GLY A 6 -8.02 31.92 25.92
CA GLY A 6 -8.81 30.78 25.44
C GLY A 6 -7.97 29.61 24.93
N VAL A 7 -7.18 28.99 25.82
CA VAL A 7 -6.56 27.67 25.65
C VAL A 7 -7.64 26.58 25.82
N ILE A 8 -7.54 25.42 25.16
CA ILE A 8 -7.67 24.04 25.72
C ILE A 8 -7.76 22.99 24.58
N ILE A 9 -6.70 22.18 24.36
CA ILE A 9 -6.42 20.79 24.77
C ILE A 9 -6.77 19.71 23.72
N LEU A 10 -5.74 18.96 23.32
CA LEU A 10 -5.76 17.66 22.64
C LEU A 10 -6.36 16.58 23.55
N GLY A 11 -7.25 15.73 23.02
CA GLY A 11 -7.75 14.56 23.75
C GLY A 11 -8.07 13.41 22.80
N GLY A 12 -7.18 12.42 22.78
CA GLY A 12 -7.46 11.10 22.23
C GLY A 12 -8.06 10.15 23.27
N ALA A 13 -8.69 9.12 22.72
CA ALA A 13 -8.92 7.78 23.27
C ALA A 13 -10.05 7.51 24.28
N LEU A 14 -10.69 6.36 23.99
CA LEU A 14 -11.42 5.42 24.85
C LEU A 14 -12.87 5.75 25.21
N ASN A 15 -13.77 4.90 24.67
CA ASN A 15 -14.70 4.20 25.54
C ASN A 15 -15.02 2.81 24.98
N THR A 16 -14.91 1.81 25.85
CA THR A 16 -15.42 0.45 25.71
C THR A 16 -16.35 0.20 26.90
N LEU A 17 -17.33 -0.70 26.70
CA LEU A 17 -18.30 -1.25 27.65
C LEU A 17 -19.49 -0.36 28.07
N PHE A 18 -20.65 -0.61 27.45
CA PHE A 18 -21.75 -1.32 28.12
C PHE A 18 -22.54 -2.10 27.05
N GLY A 19 -22.80 -3.37 27.33
CA GLY A 19 -23.49 -4.28 26.42
C GLY A 19 -24.99 -4.00 26.36
N ILE A 20 -25.49 -3.70 25.15
CA ILE A 20 -26.86 -3.94 24.73
C ILE A 20 -26.80 -4.42 23.27
N ARG A 21 -27.41 -5.57 22.97
CA ARG A 21 -27.52 -6.11 21.60
C ARG A 21 -28.25 -5.11 20.68
N PRO A 22 -27.89 -5.04 19.39
CA PRO A 22 -28.54 -4.11 18.46
C PRO A 22 -29.91 -4.65 18.01
N PRO A 23 -30.93 -3.79 17.82
CA PRO A 23 -31.94 -4.06 16.83
C PRO A 23 -31.43 -3.60 15.47
N THR A 24 -31.34 -4.50 14.50
CA THR A 24 -31.32 -4.13 13.09
C THR A 24 -32.59 -3.34 12.76
N PRO A 25 -32.47 -2.22 12.05
CA PRO A 25 -33.05 -2.22 10.71
C PRO A 25 -32.14 -1.57 9.66
N SER A 26 -32.38 -2.01 8.43
CA SER A 26 -31.81 -1.55 7.16
C SER A 26 -31.79 -0.03 7.01
N VAL A 27 -30.62 0.54 6.70
CA VAL A 27 -30.52 1.89 6.14
C VAL A 27 -30.41 1.76 4.62
N ARG A 28 -31.58 1.64 3.98
CA ARG A 28 -31.80 2.26 2.67
C ARG A 28 -32.25 3.69 2.94
N ASP A 29 -31.71 4.61 2.15
CA ASP A 29 -32.28 5.91 1.81
C ASP A 29 -32.53 6.90 2.95
N ALA A 30 -31.56 7.78 3.17
CA ALA A 30 -31.81 9.12 3.68
C ALA A 30 -30.95 10.13 2.90
N LEU A 31 -31.29 10.24 1.61
CA LEU A 31 -31.01 11.43 0.80
C LEU A 31 -31.84 12.56 1.42
N LEU A 32 -31.20 13.47 2.15
CA LEU A 32 -31.89 14.62 2.74
C LEU A 32 -32.20 15.62 1.61
N VAL A 33 -33.32 15.39 0.93
CA VAL A 33 -33.99 16.39 0.09
C VAL A 33 -34.85 17.21 1.07
N MET A 34 -34.39 18.41 1.43
CA MET A 34 -35.26 19.37 2.14
C MET A 34 -36.30 19.90 1.15
N GLU A 35 -37.55 19.45 1.31
CA GLU A 35 -38.72 20.05 0.68
C GLU A 35 -38.98 21.45 1.26
N ILE A 36 -39.30 22.38 0.36
CA ILE A 36 -39.65 23.77 0.61
C ILE A 36 -41.17 23.85 0.79
N GLU A 37 -41.66 24.31 1.94
CA GLU A 37 -43.05 24.76 2.08
C GLU A 37 -43.25 26.14 1.47
N VAL A 38 -44.29 26.26 0.65
CA VAL A 38 -44.73 27.45 -0.07
C VAL A 38 -45.68 28.26 0.81
N LEU A 39 -45.37 29.55 1.06
CA LEU A 39 -46.38 30.60 1.22
C LEU A 39 -45.82 31.97 0.79
N GLY A 40 -46.52 32.61 -0.16
CA GLY A 40 -46.56 34.08 -0.26
C GLY A 40 -45.88 34.71 -1.49
N ASN A 41 -46.67 35.06 -2.49
CA ASN A 41 -46.31 35.97 -3.58
C ASN A 41 -45.85 37.34 -3.03
N VAL A 42 -44.57 37.67 -3.19
CA VAL A 42 -44.07 39.05 -3.23
C VAL A 42 -43.00 39.13 -4.33
N GLU A 43 -43.22 39.98 -5.33
CA GLU A 43 -42.27 40.19 -6.43
C GLU A 43 -40.89 40.58 -5.90
N SER A 44 -39.87 39.80 -6.27
CA SER A 44 -38.48 40.04 -5.88
C SER A 44 -37.86 41.13 -6.75
N PRO A 45 -37.09 42.09 -6.19
CA PRO A 45 -36.30 43.00 -7.00
C PRO A 45 -35.26 42.20 -7.79
N ARG A 46 -35.03 42.55 -9.07
CA ARG A 46 -34.07 41.89 -9.95
C ARG A 46 -32.69 41.82 -9.26
N MET A 47 -32.31 40.62 -8.84
CA MET A 47 -30.95 40.33 -8.40
C MET A 47 -30.00 40.47 -9.60
N PRO A 48 -28.81 41.07 -9.43
CA PRO A 48 -27.76 40.96 -10.44
C PRO A 48 -27.48 39.49 -10.70
N ALA A 49 -27.21 39.12 -11.95
CA ALA A 49 -26.79 37.77 -12.30
C ALA A 49 -25.65 37.31 -11.36
N PRO A 50 -25.63 36.03 -10.95
CA PRO A 50 -24.55 35.54 -10.10
C PRO A 50 -23.24 35.79 -10.84
N ALA A 51 -22.39 36.63 -10.25
CA ALA A 51 -21.02 36.75 -10.69
C ALA A 51 -20.45 35.33 -10.67
N VAL A 52 -20.01 34.86 -11.85
CA VAL A 52 -19.23 33.64 -11.96
C VAL A 52 -17.96 33.90 -11.16
N ALA A 53 -17.96 33.50 -9.89
CA ALA A 53 -16.74 33.39 -9.12
C ALA A 53 -15.92 32.31 -9.81
N THR A 54 -15.01 32.75 -10.68
CA THR A 54 -13.92 31.93 -11.17
C THR A 54 -13.13 31.53 -9.94
N HIS A 55 -13.42 30.36 -9.38
CA HIS A 55 -12.55 29.77 -8.37
C HIS A 55 -11.20 29.58 -9.08
N GLU A 56 -10.21 30.41 -8.75
CA GLU A 56 -8.87 30.26 -9.29
C GLU A 56 -8.41 28.82 -9.02
N ALA A 57 -7.86 28.19 -10.05
CA ALA A 57 -7.35 26.83 -9.91
C ALA A 57 -6.22 26.84 -8.88
N TRP A 58 -6.30 25.91 -7.92
CA TRP A 58 -5.31 25.82 -6.85
C TRP A 58 -3.90 25.54 -7.41
N SER A 59 -2.88 26.24 -6.89
CA SER A 59 -1.48 26.11 -7.32
C SER A 59 -0.53 25.98 -6.12
N TRP A 60 0.44 25.06 -6.22
CA TRP A 60 1.52 24.91 -5.24
C TRP A 60 2.35 26.20 -5.08
N GLU A 61 2.64 26.90 -6.18
CA GLU A 61 3.47 28.11 -6.15
C GLU A 61 2.80 29.22 -5.33
N GLN A 62 1.50 29.43 -5.58
CA GLN A 62 0.71 30.39 -4.82
C GLN A 62 0.57 29.98 -3.36
N TYR A 63 0.23 28.71 -3.10
CA TYR A 63 0.08 28.19 -1.75
C TYR A 63 1.35 28.34 -0.91
N LEU A 64 2.51 27.98 -1.47
CA LEU A 64 3.79 28.11 -0.76
C LEU A 64 4.13 29.58 -0.47
N LYS A 65 3.84 30.49 -1.41
CA LYS A 65 4.01 31.93 -1.22
C LYS A 65 3.09 32.47 -0.12
N GLU A 66 1.81 32.09 -0.12
CA GLU A 66 0.83 32.51 0.88
C GLU A 66 1.14 31.96 2.27
N GLN A 67 1.68 30.74 2.36
CA GLN A 67 2.06 30.11 3.63
C GLN A 67 3.48 30.46 4.09
N GLU A 68 4.23 31.28 3.34
CA GLU A 68 5.67 31.53 3.56
C GLU A 68 6.47 30.24 3.76
N ALA A 69 6.11 29.19 3.02
CA ALA A 69 6.62 27.83 3.17
C ALA A 69 7.58 27.44 2.04
N VAL A 70 8.38 26.40 2.27
CA VAL A 70 9.30 25.84 1.28
C VAL A 70 8.93 24.38 1.03
N ALA A 71 8.89 23.97 -0.24
CA ALA A 71 8.67 22.57 -0.60
C ALA A 71 9.85 21.70 -0.14
N ALA A 72 9.57 20.48 0.31
CA ALA A 72 10.61 19.50 0.55
C ALA A 72 11.39 19.24 -0.75
N PRO A 73 12.74 19.39 -0.77
CA PRO A 73 13.53 19.18 -1.98
C PRO A 73 13.39 17.76 -2.53
N VAL A 74 13.30 17.63 -3.85
CA VAL A 74 13.11 16.36 -4.57
C VAL A 74 14.20 15.34 -4.24
N GLU A 75 15.42 15.82 -3.97
CA GLU A 75 16.60 15.02 -3.66
C GLU A 75 16.45 14.24 -2.33
N LEU A 76 15.54 14.66 -1.44
CA LEU A 76 15.28 13.97 -0.18
C LEU A 76 14.46 12.69 -0.36
N PHE A 77 13.69 12.58 -1.45
CA PHE A 77 12.79 11.45 -1.67
C PHE A 77 13.50 10.21 -2.25
N SER A 78 14.75 10.34 -2.71
CA SER A 78 15.53 9.26 -3.38
C SER A 78 16.76 8.80 -2.59
N LYS A 79 16.95 9.31 -1.37
CA LYS A 79 18.30 9.51 -0.80
C LYS A 79 18.94 8.32 -0.09
N TYR A 80 18.38 7.10 -0.14
CA TYR A 80 19.10 5.95 0.44
C TYR A 80 20.35 5.56 -0.37
N LEU A 81 20.52 6.10 -1.58
CA LEU A 81 21.53 5.61 -2.51
C LEU A 81 22.37 6.72 -3.16
N MET A 82 22.26 7.95 -2.67
CA MET A 82 23.17 9.05 -3.01
C MET A 82 24.41 9.10 -2.11
N ALA A 83 24.46 8.30 -1.04
CA ALA A 83 25.49 8.44 0.00
C ALA A 83 26.77 7.61 -0.22
N ILE A 84 26.79 6.64 -1.14
CA ILE A 84 28.01 5.86 -1.42
C ILE A 84 28.05 5.52 -2.92
N MET A 85 28.90 6.25 -3.65
CA MET A 85 29.46 5.94 -4.98
C MET A 85 28.65 5.03 -5.93
N LEU A 86 27.98 5.63 -6.92
CA LEU A 86 28.09 5.34 -8.37
C LEU A 86 27.08 6.23 -9.14
N PRO A 87 27.49 7.14 -10.06
CA PRO A 87 26.60 8.17 -10.65
C PRO A 87 25.49 7.66 -11.58
N GLN A 88 25.41 6.35 -11.84
CA GLN A 88 24.51 5.74 -12.82
C GLN A 88 23.58 4.69 -12.22
N GLN A 89 23.78 4.34 -10.96
CA GLN A 89 22.99 3.33 -10.28
C GLN A 89 22.28 4.01 -9.13
N ILE A 90 20.99 3.77 -9.08
CA ILE A 90 20.03 4.26 -8.13
C ILE A 90 19.43 5.65 -8.39
N ARG A 91 18.35 5.60 -9.17
CA ARG A 91 17.24 6.56 -9.13
C ARG A 91 15.93 5.86 -8.73
N ASP A 92 16.06 4.78 -7.97
CA ASP A 92 15.00 3.81 -7.84
C ASP A 92 14.30 4.00 -6.51
N GLN A 93 13.31 4.92 -6.44
CA GLN A 93 12.10 4.74 -5.61
C GLN A 93 11.08 5.88 -5.69
N SER A 94 11.43 7.11 -6.09
CA SER A 94 10.54 8.27 -5.83
C SER A 94 9.84 8.87 -7.04
N PHE A 95 10.38 8.73 -8.25
CA PHE A 95 9.79 9.31 -9.45
C PHE A 95 9.47 8.25 -10.52
N PRO A 96 8.29 8.33 -11.16
CA PRO A 96 7.98 7.49 -12.29
C PRO A 96 8.94 7.79 -13.45
N GLU A 97 9.91 6.91 -13.69
CA GLU A 97 10.83 7.02 -14.83
C GLU A 97 10.14 6.70 -16.18
N ARG A 98 8.95 6.08 -16.12
CA ARG A 98 8.20 5.61 -17.28
C ARG A 98 6.73 5.96 -17.13
N GLU A 99 6.06 6.15 -18.26
CA GLU A 99 4.61 6.30 -18.30
C GLU A 99 3.90 5.04 -17.78
N ASN A 100 2.71 5.24 -17.22
CA ASN A 100 1.87 4.13 -16.80
C ASN A 100 1.18 3.49 -18.01
N GLY A 101 1.69 2.35 -18.46
CA GLY A 101 1.13 1.60 -19.59
C GLY A 101 0.08 0.54 -19.22
N PHE A 102 -0.28 0.41 -17.94
CA PHE A 102 -1.34 -0.52 -17.52
C PHE A 102 -2.71 0.00 -17.95
N GLN A 103 -3.62 -0.93 -18.25
CA GLN A 103 -4.98 -0.62 -18.65
C GLN A 103 -5.96 -1.43 -17.82
N VAL A 104 -7.15 -0.86 -17.61
CA VAL A 104 -8.26 -1.53 -16.93
C VAL A 104 -8.55 -2.87 -17.61
N GLY A 105 -8.70 -3.92 -16.81
CA GLY A 105 -8.94 -5.30 -17.26
C GLY A 105 -7.68 -6.14 -17.50
N MET A 106 -6.48 -5.57 -17.46
CA MET A 106 -5.24 -6.37 -17.53
C MET A 106 -5.09 -7.25 -16.29
N ARG A 107 -4.64 -8.50 -16.48
CA ARG A 107 -4.34 -9.48 -15.42
C ARG A 107 -2.85 -9.54 -15.10
N LEU A 108 -2.56 -9.71 -13.83
CA LEU A 108 -1.21 -9.80 -13.28
C LEU A 108 -1.20 -10.66 -12.01
N GLU A 109 -0.01 -10.91 -11.48
CA GLU A 109 0.20 -11.53 -10.18
C GLU A 109 0.67 -10.45 -9.20
N GLY A 110 0.32 -10.57 -7.92
CA GLY A 110 0.84 -9.62 -6.93
C GLY A 110 0.58 -10.07 -5.50
N ILE A 111 1.31 -9.46 -4.57
CA ILE A 111 1.22 -9.78 -3.15
C ILE A 111 -0.10 -9.24 -2.57
N ASP A 112 -0.73 -10.00 -1.68
CA ASP A 112 -1.80 -9.48 -0.82
C ASP A 112 -1.19 -8.55 0.24
N PRO A 113 -1.51 -7.23 0.26
CA PRO A 113 -0.95 -6.31 1.24
C PRO A 113 -1.26 -6.64 2.70
N ARG A 114 -2.28 -7.48 2.95
CA ARG A 114 -2.67 -7.95 4.29
C ARG A 114 -2.04 -9.29 4.65
N HIS A 115 -1.60 -10.05 3.66
CA HIS A 115 -0.92 -11.34 3.80
C HIS A 115 0.32 -11.36 2.89
N PRO A 116 1.43 -10.71 3.30
CA PRO A 116 2.55 -10.44 2.39
C PRO A 116 3.30 -11.68 1.87
N SER A 117 3.07 -12.84 2.47
CA SER A 117 3.52 -14.17 2.02
C SER A 117 2.72 -14.72 0.83
N VAL A 118 1.55 -14.16 0.53
CA VAL A 118 0.58 -14.71 -0.43
C VAL A 118 0.61 -13.94 -1.74
N PHE A 119 0.87 -14.65 -2.83
CA PHE A 119 0.75 -14.12 -4.20
C PHE A 119 -0.61 -14.49 -4.79
N CYS A 120 -1.31 -13.51 -5.35
CA CYS A 120 -2.67 -13.64 -5.84
C CYS A 120 -2.79 -13.30 -7.33
N VAL A 121 -3.83 -13.86 -7.97
CA VAL A 121 -4.32 -13.38 -9.27
C VAL A 121 -5.05 -12.06 -9.09
N LEU A 122 -4.57 -11.02 -9.80
CA LEU A 122 -5.11 -9.68 -9.73
C LEU A 122 -5.53 -9.16 -11.11
N SER A 123 -6.50 -8.25 -11.12
CA SER A 123 -6.86 -7.44 -12.28
C SER A 123 -6.78 -5.95 -12.00
N VAL A 124 -6.42 -5.17 -13.02
CA VAL A 124 -6.45 -3.70 -12.95
C VAL A 124 -7.90 -3.24 -13.02
N ALA A 125 -8.45 -2.80 -11.89
CA ALA A 125 -9.82 -2.29 -11.81
C ALA A 125 -9.90 -0.79 -12.19
N GLU A 126 -8.83 -0.03 -11.93
CA GLU A 126 -8.77 1.40 -12.22
C GLU A 126 -7.32 1.86 -12.44
N VAL A 127 -7.17 2.92 -13.24
CA VAL A 127 -5.89 3.59 -13.49
C VAL A 127 -6.07 5.07 -13.22
N CYS A 128 -5.27 5.64 -12.31
CA CYS A 128 -5.28 7.06 -11.96
C CYS A 128 -3.84 7.59 -11.93
N GLY A 129 -3.43 8.28 -13.00
CA GLY A 129 -2.04 8.74 -13.16
C GLY A 129 -1.07 7.55 -13.12
N TYR A 130 -0.11 7.58 -12.19
CA TYR A 130 0.84 6.48 -11.99
C TYR A 130 0.36 5.38 -11.02
N ARG A 131 -0.88 5.47 -10.54
CA ARG A 131 -1.47 4.53 -9.58
C ARG A 131 -2.44 3.57 -10.25
N LEU A 132 -2.50 2.36 -9.72
CA LEU A 132 -3.38 1.28 -10.12
C LEU A 132 -4.25 0.88 -8.93
N ARG A 133 -5.55 0.72 -9.14
CA ARG A 133 -6.41 -0.02 -8.22
C ARG A 133 -6.47 -1.47 -8.70
N LEU A 134 -6.05 -2.39 -7.84
CA LEU A 134 -5.99 -3.81 -8.13
C LEU A 134 -7.12 -4.54 -7.41
N HIS A 135 -7.69 -5.50 -8.11
CA HIS A 135 -8.81 -6.33 -7.67
C HIS A 135 -8.40 -7.80 -7.62
N PHE A 136 -8.81 -8.51 -6.58
CA PHE A 136 -8.63 -9.95 -6.46
C PHE A 136 -9.71 -10.69 -7.25
N ASP A 137 -9.33 -11.38 -8.33
CA ASP A 137 -10.30 -12.04 -9.22
C ASP A 137 -11.18 -13.05 -8.44
N GLY A 138 -12.50 -12.86 -8.50
CA GLY A 138 -13.50 -13.71 -7.83
C GLY A 138 -13.84 -13.31 -6.38
N TYR A 139 -13.24 -12.23 -5.86
CA TYR A 139 -13.53 -11.70 -4.53
C TYR A 139 -14.33 -10.39 -4.59
N LEU A 140 -14.72 -9.86 -3.44
CA LEU A 140 -15.47 -8.61 -3.35
C LEU A 140 -14.54 -7.40 -3.52
N SER A 141 -15.05 -6.30 -4.10
CA SER A 141 -14.26 -5.08 -4.32
C SER A 141 -13.84 -4.35 -3.04
N CYS A 142 -14.38 -4.72 -1.88
CA CYS A 142 -13.91 -4.20 -0.58
C CYS A 142 -12.48 -4.63 -0.23
N TYR A 143 -11.94 -5.61 -0.95
CA TYR A 143 -10.54 -6.03 -0.84
C TYR A 143 -9.63 -5.33 -1.85
N ASP A 144 -10.17 -4.53 -2.76
CA ASP A 144 -9.35 -3.79 -3.73
C ASP A 144 -8.36 -2.86 -3.00
N PHE A 145 -7.17 -2.72 -3.57
CA PHE A 145 -6.13 -1.87 -3.01
C PHE A 145 -5.43 -1.06 -4.09
N TRP A 146 -4.84 0.06 -3.68
CA TRP A 146 -4.08 0.92 -4.58
C TRP A 146 -2.58 0.64 -4.46
N THR A 147 -1.89 0.62 -5.59
CA THR A 147 -0.42 0.57 -5.66
C THR A 147 0.09 1.46 -6.80
N ASN A 148 1.40 1.68 -6.88
CA ASN A 148 2.03 2.38 -8.00
C ASN A 148 2.33 1.40 -9.14
N ALA A 149 2.31 1.86 -10.39
CA ALA A 149 2.62 1.04 -11.56
C ALA A 149 4.05 0.45 -11.53
N GLY A 150 4.97 1.10 -10.81
CA GLY A 150 6.34 0.62 -10.60
C GLY A 150 6.55 -0.16 -9.28
N SER A 151 5.48 -0.59 -8.61
CA SER A 151 5.59 -1.34 -7.36
C SER A 151 6.40 -2.64 -7.55
N PRO A 152 7.29 -2.99 -6.60
CA PRO A 152 8.01 -4.26 -6.62
C PRO A 152 7.13 -5.46 -6.22
N ASP A 153 5.90 -5.22 -5.76
CA ASP A 153 4.99 -6.23 -5.24
C ASP A 153 4.00 -6.77 -6.30
N ILE A 154 4.16 -6.35 -7.55
CA ILE A 154 3.38 -6.80 -8.70
C ILE A 154 4.28 -7.45 -9.75
N HIS A 155 3.77 -8.50 -10.38
CA HIS A 155 4.51 -9.38 -11.26
C HIS A 155 3.71 -9.76 -12.50
N PRO A 156 4.37 -10.02 -13.64
CA PRO A 156 3.66 -10.47 -14.83
C PRO A 156 3.10 -11.88 -14.63
N VAL A 157 2.03 -12.19 -15.35
CA VAL A 157 1.47 -13.55 -15.45
C VAL A 157 2.56 -14.59 -15.73
N GLY A 158 2.54 -15.68 -14.95
CA GLY A 158 3.49 -16.79 -14.99
C GLY A 158 4.77 -16.54 -14.17
N TRP A 159 4.82 -15.48 -13.36
CA TRP A 159 5.98 -15.22 -12.52
C TRP A 159 6.10 -16.25 -11.40
N CYS A 160 5.02 -16.51 -10.66
CA CYS A 160 4.98 -17.48 -9.55
C CYS A 160 5.43 -18.87 -10.01
N GLU A 161 4.94 -19.35 -11.16
CA GLU A 161 5.37 -20.62 -11.75
C GLU A 161 6.88 -20.63 -12.05
N LYS A 162 7.38 -19.56 -12.68
CA LYS A 162 8.81 -19.43 -13.03
C LYS A 162 9.70 -19.38 -11.79
N THR A 163 9.25 -18.73 -10.72
CA THR A 163 10.01 -18.54 -9.49
C THR A 163 9.69 -19.58 -8.41
N LYS A 164 8.82 -20.56 -8.71
CA LYS A 164 8.36 -21.62 -7.82
C LYS A 164 7.60 -21.13 -6.57
N HIS A 165 6.94 -19.99 -6.66
CA HIS A 165 6.03 -19.50 -5.62
C HIS A 165 4.63 -20.07 -5.82
N GLU A 166 3.90 -20.21 -4.73
CA GLU A 166 2.50 -20.60 -4.79
C GLU A 166 1.64 -19.40 -5.24
N LEU A 167 0.85 -19.63 -6.29
CA LEU A 167 -0.16 -18.68 -6.72
C LEU A 167 -1.52 -19.03 -6.10
N HIS A 168 -2.09 -18.09 -5.37
CA HIS A 168 -3.46 -18.15 -4.90
C HIS A 168 -4.40 -17.79 -6.06
N ILE A 169 -5.11 -18.82 -6.52
CA ILE A 169 -5.95 -18.77 -7.71
C ILE A 169 -7.30 -18.07 -7.44
N PRO A 170 -8.00 -17.60 -8.49
CA PRO A 170 -9.30 -16.95 -8.33
C PRO A 170 -10.33 -17.84 -7.63
N LYS A 171 -11.22 -17.21 -6.85
CA LYS A 171 -12.27 -17.94 -6.12
C LYS A 171 -13.14 -18.76 -7.08
N GLY A 172 -13.37 -20.03 -6.74
CA GLY A 172 -14.20 -20.95 -7.53
C GLY A 172 -13.43 -21.76 -8.58
N TYR A 173 -12.12 -21.52 -8.76
CA TYR A 173 -11.24 -22.38 -9.55
C TYR A 173 -10.60 -23.45 -8.66
N ARG A 174 -10.17 -24.57 -9.28
CA ARG A 174 -9.42 -25.61 -8.57
C ARG A 174 -7.93 -25.50 -8.85
N LYS A 175 -7.12 -25.61 -7.79
CA LYS A 175 -5.65 -25.43 -7.83
C LYS A 175 -4.97 -26.39 -8.80
N ASP A 176 -5.41 -27.66 -8.84
CA ASP A 176 -4.88 -28.70 -9.73
C ASP A 176 -5.19 -28.47 -11.22
N LYS A 177 -6.05 -27.50 -11.55
CA LYS A 177 -6.53 -27.26 -12.92
C LYS A 177 -6.33 -25.83 -13.40
N PHE A 178 -5.80 -24.95 -12.57
CA PHE A 178 -5.60 -23.57 -12.96
C PHE A 178 -4.39 -23.46 -13.89
N VAL A 179 -4.65 -23.14 -15.15
CA VAL A 179 -3.64 -22.82 -16.15
C VAL A 179 -3.92 -21.41 -16.64
N TRP A 180 -2.94 -20.51 -16.48
CA TRP A 180 -3.09 -19.11 -16.85
C TRP A 180 -3.61 -18.89 -18.26
N MET A 181 -3.04 -19.60 -19.24
CA MET A 181 -3.43 -19.44 -20.64
C MET A 181 -4.87 -19.87 -20.90
N ASP A 182 -5.34 -20.93 -20.23
CA ASP A 182 -6.73 -21.39 -20.34
C ASP A 182 -7.69 -20.40 -19.68
N TYR A 183 -7.33 -19.88 -18.50
CA TYR A 183 -8.10 -18.85 -17.80
C TYR A 183 -8.26 -17.58 -18.65
N LEU A 184 -7.15 -17.06 -19.19
CA LEU A 184 -7.15 -15.87 -20.04
C LEU A 184 -7.99 -16.09 -21.30
N LYS A 185 -7.85 -17.26 -21.96
CA LYS A 185 -8.57 -17.58 -23.19
C LYS A 185 -10.07 -17.79 -22.95
N ALA A 186 -10.44 -18.56 -21.93
CA ALA A 186 -11.84 -18.86 -21.61
C ALA A 186 -12.62 -17.60 -21.26
N CYS A 187 -11.99 -16.68 -20.53
CA CYS A 187 -12.62 -15.43 -20.09
C CYS A 187 -12.37 -14.25 -21.05
N LYS A 188 -11.66 -14.45 -22.17
CA LYS A 188 -11.26 -13.40 -23.13
C LYS A 188 -10.54 -12.22 -22.48
N LEU A 189 -9.65 -12.53 -21.54
CA LEU A 189 -8.91 -11.57 -20.73
C LEU A 189 -7.53 -11.30 -21.35
N GLN A 190 -6.97 -10.13 -21.03
CA GLN A 190 -5.61 -9.76 -21.42
C GLN A 190 -4.69 -9.80 -20.20
N ASN A 191 -3.48 -10.32 -20.34
CA ASN A 191 -2.45 -10.15 -19.33
C ASN A 191 -1.71 -8.83 -19.52
N ALA A 192 -1.25 -8.23 -18.42
CA ALA A 192 -0.35 -7.10 -18.47
C ALA A 192 0.98 -7.51 -19.16
N PRO A 193 1.47 -6.76 -20.16
CA PRO A 193 2.75 -7.03 -20.81
C PRO A 193 3.93 -6.97 -19.82
N LYS A 194 4.86 -7.93 -19.92
CA LYS A 194 6.07 -8.03 -19.06
C LYS A 194 6.88 -6.72 -18.97
N LYS A 195 6.91 -5.94 -20.05
CA LYS A 195 7.63 -4.66 -20.15
C LYS A 195 7.11 -3.55 -19.21
N LEU A 196 5.88 -3.70 -18.70
CA LEU A 196 5.26 -2.73 -17.78
C LEU A 196 5.77 -2.89 -16.34
N PHE A 197 6.28 -4.07 -16.00
CA PHE A 197 6.77 -4.37 -14.67
C PHE A 197 8.21 -3.89 -14.52
N ARG A 198 8.53 -3.38 -13.32
CA ARG A 198 9.87 -2.92 -13.00
C ARG A 198 10.84 -4.11 -13.03
N ASN A 199 11.83 -4.04 -13.91
CA ASN A 199 12.87 -5.05 -13.94
C ASN A 199 13.98 -4.68 -12.95
N ARG A 200 13.92 -5.25 -11.73
CA ARG A 200 15.03 -5.17 -10.76
C ARG A 200 16.17 -6.17 -11.05
N ASN A 201 16.05 -7.04 -12.06
CA ASN A 201 17.12 -7.97 -12.44
C ASN A 201 18.18 -7.28 -13.28
N SER A 202 18.97 -6.42 -12.65
CA SER A 202 20.31 -6.00 -13.08
C SER A 202 20.68 -4.85 -12.16
N ASN A 203 21.54 -5.07 -11.16
CA ASN A 203 22.52 -4.10 -10.62
C ASN A 203 23.03 -4.41 -9.20
N GLY A 204 22.88 -5.63 -8.70
CA GLY A 204 23.69 -6.07 -7.56
C GLY A 204 23.56 -7.57 -7.35
N PRO A 205 24.61 -8.27 -6.90
CA PRO A 205 24.41 -9.56 -6.29
C PRO A 205 23.45 -9.33 -5.11
N VAL A 206 22.37 -10.11 -5.02
CA VAL A 206 21.83 -10.45 -3.69
C VAL A 206 23.06 -10.74 -2.84
N PRO A 207 23.25 -10.15 -1.65
CA PRO A 207 24.36 -10.56 -0.81
C PRO A 207 24.27 -12.08 -0.76
N LYS A 208 25.27 -12.79 -1.32
CA LYS A 208 25.28 -14.27 -1.39
C LYS A 208 25.15 -14.91 0.00
N GLU A 209 25.13 -14.07 1.02
CA GLU A 209 25.05 -14.27 2.44
C GLU A 209 23.62 -14.54 2.92
N PHE A 210 22.56 -13.89 2.40
CA PHE A 210 21.19 -14.18 2.86
C PHE A 210 20.59 -15.40 2.17
N GLN A 211 20.00 -16.29 2.98
CA GLN A 211 19.31 -17.49 2.53
C GLN A 211 17.97 -17.65 3.25
N VAL A 212 17.00 -18.22 2.55
CA VAL A 212 15.73 -18.64 3.16
C VAL A 212 16.02 -19.61 4.31
N GLY A 213 15.36 -19.40 5.44
CA GLY A 213 15.55 -20.15 6.69
C GLY A 213 16.57 -19.54 7.66
N MET A 214 17.31 -18.51 7.26
CA MET A 214 18.17 -17.77 8.19
C MET A 214 17.35 -17.03 9.25
N LYS A 215 17.88 -16.93 10.47
CA LYS A 215 17.24 -16.23 11.59
C LYS A 215 17.82 -14.85 11.80
N LEU A 216 16.97 -13.94 12.26
CA LEU A 216 17.29 -12.55 12.54
C LEU A 216 16.37 -12.00 13.64
N GLU A 217 16.66 -10.79 14.11
CA GLU A 217 15.78 -10.03 15.00
C GLU A 217 15.05 -8.96 14.18
N ALA A 218 13.73 -8.85 14.30
CA ALA A 218 12.93 -7.93 13.49
C ALA A 218 11.96 -7.11 14.32
N VAL A 219 11.76 -5.85 13.93
CA VAL A 219 10.71 -4.99 14.48
C VAL A 219 9.36 -5.41 13.92
N ASP A 220 8.38 -5.65 14.81
CA ASP A 220 6.98 -5.81 14.40
C ASP A 220 6.43 -4.46 13.91
N ARG A 221 6.06 -4.36 12.64
CA ARG A 221 5.53 -3.10 12.07
C ARG A 221 4.15 -2.74 12.59
N LYS A 222 3.38 -3.71 13.08
CA LYS A 222 2.08 -3.47 13.73
C LYS A 222 2.25 -3.03 15.18
N ASN A 223 3.33 -3.45 15.83
CA ASN A 223 3.73 -2.99 17.15
C ASN A 223 5.22 -2.61 17.19
N PRO A 224 5.60 -1.38 16.76
CA PRO A 224 7.00 -0.97 16.61
C PRO A 224 7.82 -0.95 17.90
N SER A 225 7.19 -1.15 19.06
CA SER A 225 7.87 -1.30 20.34
C SER A 225 8.51 -2.69 20.54
N LEU A 226 8.09 -3.69 19.75
CA LEU A 226 8.55 -5.06 19.85
C LEU A 226 9.66 -5.35 18.84
N VAL A 227 10.72 -5.99 19.32
CA VAL A 227 11.70 -6.69 18.48
C VAL A 227 11.56 -8.17 18.78
N CYS A 228 11.36 -8.98 17.74
CA CYS A 228 10.98 -10.38 17.86
C CYS A 228 11.98 -11.26 17.12
N VAL A 229 12.04 -12.54 17.52
CA VAL A 229 12.71 -13.58 16.75
C VAL A 229 11.97 -13.79 15.43
N ALA A 230 12.72 -13.73 14.33
CA ALA A 230 12.18 -13.86 12.99
C ALA A 230 13.06 -14.73 12.09
N THR A 231 12.48 -15.16 10.98
CA THR A 231 13.10 -15.98 9.95
C THR A 231 12.95 -15.30 8.59
N VAL A 232 13.97 -15.41 7.74
CA VAL A 232 13.87 -15.07 6.31
C VAL A 232 13.03 -16.16 5.65
N ALA A 233 11.76 -15.87 5.40
CA ALA A 233 10.82 -16.84 4.82
C ALA A 233 10.96 -16.94 3.29
N ASP A 234 11.38 -15.87 2.62
CA ASP A 234 11.49 -15.81 1.17
C ASP A 234 12.44 -14.69 0.73
N ILE A 235 12.94 -14.77 -0.51
CA ILE A 235 13.85 -13.80 -1.12
C ILE A 235 13.43 -13.54 -2.57
N VAL A 236 13.08 -12.29 -2.88
CA VAL A 236 12.74 -11.84 -4.23
C VAL A 236 13.62 -10.64 -4.59
N GLY A 237 14.59 -10.88 -5.47
CA GLY A 237 15.59 -9.87 -5.82
C GLY A 237 16.43 -9.48 -4.60
N ASP A 238 16.45 -8.20 -4.26
CA ASP A 238 17.16 -7.60 -3.12
C ASP A 238 16.29 -7.48 -1.84
N ARG A 239 15.12 -8.11 -1.84
CA ARG A 239 14.16 -8.02 -0.74
C ARG A 239 14.02 -9.35 -0.02
N LEU A 240 13.88 -9.24 1.29
CA LEU A 240 13.64 -10.33 2.23
C LEU A 240 12.18 -10.31 2.66
N LEU A 241 11.52 -11.46 2.66
CA LEU A 241 10.29 -11.66 3.42
C LEU A 241 10.67 -12.05 4.84
N VAL A 242 10.32 -11.20 5.79
CA VAL A 242 10.52 -11.44 7.22
C VAL A 242 9.26 -12.09 7.78
N HIS A 243 9.42 -13.26 8.39
CA HIS A 243 8.37 -13.98 9.10
C HIS A 243 8.68 -14.05 10.60
N PHE A 244 7.69 -13.84 11.44
CA PHE A 244 7.84 -13.91 12.89
C PHE A 244 7.59 -15.32 13.40
N ASP A 245 8.60 -15.92 14.05
CA ASP A 245 8.55 -17.33 14.46
C ASP A 245 7.37 -17.59 15.41
N SER A 246 6.49 -18.53 15.05
CA SER A 246 5.27 -18.92 15.80
C SER A 246 4.11 -17.92 15.75
N TRP A 247 4.16 -16.95 14.83
CA TRP A 247 3.07 -16.00 14.57
C TRP A 247 2.42 -16.33 13.23
N ASP A 248 1.24 -15.76 12.98
CA ASP A 248 0.60 -15.89 11.67
C ASP A 248 1.28 -14.99 10.62
N ASP A 249 1.12 -15.36 9.35
CA ASP A 249 1.75 -14.71 8.21
C ASP A 249 1.24 -13.30 7.90
N SER A 250 0.16 -12.84 8.56
CA SER A 250 -0.32 -11.47 8.39
C SER A 250 0.63 -10.45 9.01
N TYR A 251 1.56 -10.87 9.86
CA TYR A 251 2.62 -10.04 10.44
C TYR A 251 3.85 -9.95 9.55
N ASP A 252 3.96 -10.83 8.55
CA ASP A 252 5.10 -10.86 7.65
C ASP A 252 5.22 -9.52 6.91
N TYR A 253 6.43 -9.17 6.51
CA TYR A 253 6.63 -8.03 5.62
C TYR A 253 7.85 -8.19 4.74
N TRP A 254 7.77 -7.58 3.56
CA TRP A 254 8.92 -7.43 2.67
C TRP A 254 9.76 -6.20 3.04
N CYS A 255 11.07 -6.35 3.06
CA CYS A 255 12.01 -5.24 3.24
C CYS A 255 13.28 -5.43 2.41
N ASP A 256 13.99 -4.34 2.12
CA ASP A 256 15.34 -4.43 1.56
C ASP A 256 16.31 -5.00 2.61
N VAL A 257 17.41 -5.63 2.18
CA VAL A 257 18.45 -6.19 3.07
C VAL A 257 19.05 -5.18 4.06
N ASN A 258 19.01 -3.88 3.73
CA ASN A 258 19.54 -2.79 4.56
C ASN A 258 18.46 -2.09 5.39
N SER A 259 17.30 -2.72 5.58
CA SER A 259 16.19 -2.12 6.31
C SER A 259 16.56 -1.86 7.77
N PRO A 260 16.22 -0.70 8.35
CA PRO A 260 16.46 -0.43 9.78
C PRO A 260 15.62 -1.31 10.71
N TYR A 261 14.64 -2.05 10.16
CA TYR A 261 13.71 -2.89 10.91
C TYR A 261 14.18 -4.34 11.09
N VAL A 262 15.31 -4.71 10.48
CA VAL A 262 15.93 -6.04 10.64
C VAL A 262 17.33 -5.89 11.24
N GLN A 263 17.69 -6.79 12.14
CA GLN A 263 18.92 -6.75 12.92
C GLN A 263 19.54 -8.15 13.01
N PRO A 264 20.87 -8.27 13.14
CA PRO A 264 21.52 -9.55 13.35
C PRO A 264 21.12 -10.15 14.70
N VAL A 265 21.24 -11.48 14.80
CA VAL A 265 21.02 -12.21 16.07
C VAL A 265 21.99 -11.70 17.14
N GLY A 266 21.47 -11.36 18.33
CA GLY A 266 22.23 -10.82 19.45
C GLY A 266 22.10 -9.31 19.62
N TRP A 267 21.51 -8.60 18.64
CA TRP A 267 21.43 -7.14 18.66
C TRP A 267 20.65 -6.61 19.87
N CYS A 268 19.52 -7.22 20.23
CA CYS A 268 18.76 -6.82 21.42
C CYS A 268 19.60 -6.95 22.70
N GLN A 269 20.37 -8.04 22.83
CA GLN A 269 21.24 -8.26 23.99
C GLN A 269 22.32 -7.19 24.10
N GLU A 270 22.99 -6.86 22.99
CA GLU A 270 24.03 -5.82 22.94
C GLU A 270 23.50 -4.42 23.29
N HIS A 271 22.24 -4.14 22.97
CA HIS A 271 21.61 -2.84 23.16
C HIS A 271 20.70 -2.76 24.40
N GLY A 272 20.71 -3.78 25.27
CA GLY A 272 19.89 -3.82 26.48
C GLY A 272 18.38 -3.80 26.23
N ARG A 273 17.94 -4.34 25.08
CA ARG A 273 16.54 -4.43 24.68
C ARG A 273 15.98 -5.82 24.96
N THR A 274 14.66 -5.89 25.16
CA THR A 274 13.96 -7.16 25.34
C THR A 274 13.63 -7.75 23.97
N LEU A 275 14.13 -8.96 23.72
CA LEU A 275 13.78 -9.76 22.55
C LEU A 275 12.54 -10.60 22.86
N ILE A 276 11.52 -10.53 22.01
CA ILE A 276 10.34 -11.38 22.11
C ILE A 276 10.66 -12.73 21.48
N ALA A 277 10.72 -13.76 22.33
CA ALA A 277 10.94 -15.14 21.92
C ALA A 277 9.71 -15.73 21.20
N PRO A 278 9.88 -16.78 20.38
CA PRO A 278 8.77 -17.51 19.80
C PRO A 278 7.87 -18.09 20.89
N GLN A 279 6.56 -18.12 20.64
CA GLN A 279 5.64 -18.78 21.57
C GLN A 279 5.90 -20.29 21.58
N ALA A 280 5.88 -20.92 22.76
CA ALA A 280 6.04 -22.36 22.86
C ALA A 280 4.81 -23.07 22.23
N SER A 281 5.07 -23.99 21.31
CA SER A 281 4.08 -24.89 20.71
C SER A 281 3.70 -26.04 21.63
#